data_AF-W4GNN6-F1
#
_entry.id   AF-W4GNN6-F1
#
_cell.length_a   1.000
_cell.length_b   1.000
_cell.length_c   1.000
_cell.angle_alpha   90.00
_cell.angle_beta   90.00
_cell.angle_gamma   90.00
#
_symmetry.space_group_name_H-M   'P 1'
#
loop_
_entity.id
_entity.type
_entity.pdbx_description
1 polymer ?
#
loop_
_entity_poly.entity_id
_entity_poly.type
_entity_poly.pdbx_seq_one_letter_code
_entity_poly.pdbx_strand_id
1 'polypeptide(L)'
;MGITTIKLLHKEAQDMRRVKVSDLLHTIGKTTTSSEHAFSFDELKAYALDHAFPDLKNSDVFFYYLDDENEQVRITNEAELKEGVRLMETEGSIFKLVISGTRQVVDQDVATGIVSFDSECSMALFVDLSRLLDKWDASPEQLQMKKDMSALLHEAGVQTALIDMMADPKFSVSFENVSALIKTGGSILHGVAAMFAAGKVQEIAGVLMDTCPHVKDLLENIMHALQVHVHAHTNLSSSPSPEQVDTPLPPLPDDPFIVHRGLEFVTGQFFTDISSLTNDQAGEVMFNCGVSGDVLRPLRRDLRIRWIAETILKLQQVNQALKDAKQDDKEINTHGIMDADDVDKKPSAAFVGDVSFPDGSTIRAGDTFVKTWRLKNDGKTRWPAKSRLVCVGGDHLEVGDNFVSVPIVPPGKMIDVSVDMKAPTKSARYTGYWRLCTADGKRYGQRLWVDILVVGKPDLPPTPSAAASPAKPAAVGAHASNEVHLPAPSAAVLKRPVAPVSIPAPAPIVVAPVVSRYQDQLDTLASMGFSDAALNLTLLEEVDGDVAAALNQLLQ
;
A
#
# COMPACT_ATOMS: atom_id res chain seq x y z
N MET A 1 29.72 40.53 14.54
CA MET A 1 29.26 41.11 15.81
C MET A 1 28.04 40.30 16.20
N GLY A 2 27.99 39.74 17.40
CA GLY A 2 26.87 38.91 17.80
C GLY A 2 25.58 39.72 17.97
N ILE A 3 24.44 39.02 17.95
CA ILE A 3 23.12 39.62 18.19
C ILE A 3 23.09 40.33 19.55
N THR A 4 22.63 41.59 19.58
CA THR A 4 22.54 42.39 20.82
C THR A 4 21.10 42.53 21.31
N THR A 5 20.12 42.33 20.44
CA THR A 5 18.70 42.56 20.74
C THR A 5 17.83 41.50 20.08
N ILE A 6 16.82 41.03 20.80
CA ILE A 6 15.79 40.11 20.31
C ILE A 6 14.46 40.86 20.30
N LYS A 7 13.75 40.84 19.18
CA LYS A 7 12.36 41.31 19.05
C LYS A 7 11.46 40.10 19.14
N LEU A 8 10.75 39.95 20.25
CA LEU A 8 9.74 38.91 20.43
C LEU A 8 8.37 39.50 20.04
N LEU A 9 7.73 38.94 19.02
CA LEU A 9 6.39 39.34 18.58
C LEU A 9 5.39 38.26 18.96
N HIS A 10 4.46 38.56 19.84
CA HIS A 10 3.25 37.76 20.03
C HIS A 10 2.25 38.14 18.92
N LYS A 11 2.04 37.23 17.97
CA LYS A 11 1.32 37.51 16.72
C LYS A 11 -0.16 37.77 16.95
N GLU A 12 -0.83 37.00 17.80
CA GLU A 12 -2.27 37.12 18.05
C GLU A 12 -2.62 38.41 18.78
N ALA A 13 -1.81 38.80 19.77
CA ALA A 13 -2.01 40.07 20.47
C ALA A 13 -1.40 41.28 19.73
N GLN A 14 -0.67 41.05 18.63
CA GLN A 14 0.15 42.07 17.96
C GLN A 14 1.07 42.83 18.95
N ASP A 15 1.55 42.13 19.99
CA ASP A 15 2.40 42.70 21.04
C ASP A 15 3.87 42.39 20.74
N MET A 16 4.66 43.43 20.48
CA MET A 16 6.09 43.32 20.21
C MET A 16 6.91 43.82 21.40
N ARG A 17 7.75 42.94 21.94
CA ARG A 17 8.68 43.25 23.03
C ARG A 17 10.13 43.20 22.56
N ARG A 18 10.89 44.24 22.89
CA ARG A 18 12.34 44.28 22.64
C ARG A 18 13.08 43.85 23.89
N VAL A 19 13.88 42.81 23.75
CA VAL A 19 14.67 42.20 24.81
C VAL A 19 16.14 42.36 24.47
N LYS A 20 16.95 42.86 25.40
CA LYS A 20 18.40 42.85 25.19
C LYS A 20 18.94 41.45 25.50
N VAL A 21 19.87 40.98 24.69
CA VAL A 21 20.51 39.67 24.92
C VAL A 21 21.20 39.66 26.29
N SER A 22 21.79 40.77 26.74
CA SER A 22 22.35 40.90 28.09
C SER A 22 21.36 40.58 29.20
N ASP A 23 20.10 41.00 29.05
CA ASP A 23 19.06 40.88 30.07
C ASP A 23 18.55 39.43 30.10
N LEU A 24 18.41 38.81 28.92
CA LEU A 24 18.13 37.38 28.81
C LEU A 24 19.23 36.54 29.45
N LEU A 25 20.50 36.83 29.15
CA LEU A 25 21.66 36.13 29.71
C LEU A 25 21.74 36.26 31.23
N HIS A 26 21.46 37.45 31.76
CA HIS A 26 21.39 37.70 33.19
C HIS A 26 20.27 36.87 33.85
N THR A 27 19.09 36.80 33.24
CA THR A 27 17.97 36.00 33.75
C THR A 27 18.25 34.50 33.76
N ILE A 28 18.99 33.99 32.78
CA ILE A 28 19.39 32.57 32.74
C ILE A 28 20.69 32.27 33.53
N GLY A 29 21.28 33.28 34.19
CA GLY A 29 22.49 33.12 35.01
C GLY A 29 23.79 32.92 34.21
N LYS A 30 23.82 33.27 32.93
CA LYS A 30 25.03 33.20 32.08
C LYS A 30 25.71 34.57 32.01
N THR A 31 27.04 34.60 32.15
CA THR A 31 27.84 35.82 31.96
C THR A 31 28.36 35.89 30.53
N THR A 32 28.41 37.10 29.98
CA THR A 32 28.76 37.36 28.57
C THR A 32 30.25 37.10 28.34
N THR A 33 30.62 35.85 28.03
CA THR A 33 31.95 35.50 27.56
C THR A 33 31.88 35.00 26.12
N SER A 34 32.64 35.66 25.26
CA SER A 34 32.70 35.51 23.81
C SER A 34 32.95 34.07 23.34
N SER A 35 31.94 33.43 22.76
CA SER A 35 32.01 32.63 21.52
C SER A 35 30.65 31.98 21.29
N GLU A 36 30.13 32.09 20.07
CA GLU A 36 29.01 31.34 19.45
C GLU A 36 27.86 30.84 20.36
N HIS A 37 26.66 31.42 20.15
CA HIS A 37 25.37 31.06 20.77
C HIS A 37 25.32 31.16 22.30
N ALA A 38 25.03 32.37 22.78
CA ALA A 38 25.01 32.67 24.21
C ALA A 38 23.84 32.02 24.99
N PHE A 39 22.82 31.49 24.31
CA PHE A 39 21.63 30.87 24.88
C PHE A 39 21.09 29.74 23.99
N SER A 40 20.46 28.73 24.58
CA SER A 40 19.81 27.61 23.87
C SER A 40 18.36 27.94 23.45
N PHE A 41 17.76 27.10 22.62
CA PHE A 41 16.35 27.25 22.24
C PHE A 41 15.41 27.11 23.45
N ASP A 42 15.67 26.16 24.34
CA ASP A 42 14.88 25.97 25.55
C ASP A 42 14.99 27.17 26.51
N GLU A 43 16.18 27.77 26.61
CA GLU A 43 16.42 28.97 27.42
C GLU A 43 15.70 30.20 26.85
N LEU A 44 15.74 30.39 25.52
CA LEU A 44 15.01 31.45 24.84
C LEU A 44 13.51 31.28 24.98
N LYS A 45 13.01 30.05 24.82
CA LYS A 45 11.61 29.69 25.00
C LYS A 45 11.15 29.96 26.44
N ALA A 46 11.91 29.50 27.43
CA ALA A 46 11.61 29.74 28.84
C ALA A 46 11.57 31.25 29.13
N TYR A 47 12.54 32.03 28.67
CA TYR A 47 12.53 33.48 28.86
C TYR A 47 11.30 34.14 28.21
N ALA A 48 10.97 33.74 26.98
CA ALA A 48 9.83 34.28 26.26
C ALA A 48 8.50 34.00 26.97
N LEU A 49 8.34 32.82 27.57
CA LEU A 49 7.11 32.41 28.24
C LEU A 49 7.03 32.84 29.70
N ASP A 50 8.15 32.84 30.42
CA ASP A 50 8.16 33.15 31.86
C ASP A 50 8.27 34.65 32.15
N HIS A 51 8.92 35.40 31.25
CA HIS A 51 9.21 36.82 31.46
C HIS A 51 8.60 37.72 30.40
N ALA A 52 8.73 37.38 29.12
CA ALA A 52 8.25 38.26 28.05
C ALA A 52 6.73 38.18 27.87
N PHE A 53 6.14 36.99 27.89
CA PHE A 53 4.70 36.77 27.70
C PHE A 53 4.17 35.72 28.68
N PRO A 54 4.01 36.08 29.98
CA PRO A 54 3.50 35.18 31.02
C PRO A 54 2.14 34.58 30.68
N ASP A 55 1.32 35.31 29.93
CA ASP A 55 -0.02 34.89 29.51
C ASP A 55 0.02 33.66 28.58
N LEU A 56 1.16 33.42 27.90
CA LEU A 56 1.36 32.29 26.99
C LEU A 56 2.00 31.07 27.68
N LYS A 57 2.34 31.15 28.97
CA LYS A 57 3.09 30.10 29.68
C LYS A 57 2.38 28.74 29.70
N ASN A 58 1.05 28.76 29.73
CA ASN A 58 0.22 27.55 29.72
C ASN A 58 -0.42 27.29 28.34
N SER A 59 0.02 28.01 27.31
CA SER A 59 -0.51 27.92 25.95
C SER A 59 0.47 27.15 25.07
N ASP A 60 -0.06 26.29 24.19
CA ASP A 60 0.74 25.68 23.13
C ASP A 60 1.09 26.76 22.11
N VAL A 61 2.36 27.17 22.09
CA VAL A 61 2.86 28.19 21.17
C VAL A 61 4.03 27.69 20.34
N PHE A 62 4.11 28.21 19.13
CA PHE A 62 5.12 27.96 18.12
C PHE A 62 6.04 29.18 17.97
N PHE A 63 7.31 28.92 17.65
CA PHE A 63 8.35 29.94 17.50
C PHE A 63 8.83 29.96 16.05
N TYR A 64 9.00 31.15 15.48
CA TYR A 64 9.43 31.33 14.09
C TYR A 64 10.49 32.44 13.99
N TYR A 65 11.44 32.32 13.08
CA TYR A 65 12.30 33.43 12.63
C TYR A 65 11.87 33.90 11.23
N LEU A 66 12.40 35.04 10.79
CA LEU A 66 12.24 35.51 9.41
C LEU A 66 13.54 35.26 8.65
N ASP A 67 13.46 34.64 7.48
CA ASP A 67 14.61 34.48 6.57
C ASP A 67 14.85 35.75 5.73
N ASP A 68 15.77 35.66 4.77
CA ASP A 68 16.15 36.73 3.86
C ASP A 68 15.08 37.09 2.82
N GLU A 69 14.12 36.19 2.59
CA GLU A 69 12.92 36.42 1.78
C GLU A 69 11.74 36.93 2.62
N ASN A 70 11.96 37.15 3.92
CA ASN A 70 11.01 37.65 4.88
C ASN A 70 9.86 36.65 5.16
N GLU A 71 10.12 35.36 4.94
CA GLU A 71 9.23 34.23 5.22
C GLU A 71 9.40 33.72 6.66
N GLN A 72 8.32 33.21 7.27
CA GLN A 72 8.34 32.72 8.65
C GLN A 72 8.78 31.26 8.71
N VAL A 73 10.02 31.02 9.13
CA VAL A 73 10.58 29.67 9.30
C VAL A 73 10.44 29.21 10.74
N ARG A 74 9.86 28.02 10.95
CA ARG A 74 9.60 27.46 12.28
C ARG A 74 10.90 27.01 12.95
N ILE A 75 10.99 27.25 14.26
CA ILE A 75 12.05 26.75 15.13
C ILE A 75 11.50 25.63 16.02
N THR A 76 12.08 24.45 15.86
CA THR A 76 11.79 23.20 16.56
C THR A 76 13.02 22.63 17.25
N ASN A 77 14.22 22.99 16.79
CA ASN A 77 15.49 22.48 17.31
C ASN A 77 16.59 23.55 17.35
N GLU A 78 17.73 23.20 17.94
CA GLU A 78 18.87 24.09 18.11
C GLU A 78 19.56 24.46 16.78
N ALA A 79 19.53 23.57 15.77
CA ALA A 79 20.13 23.84 14.47
C ALA A 79 19.36 24.94 13.71
N GLU A 80 18.02 24.92 13.77
CA GLU A 80 17.16 25.94 13.18
C GLU A 80 17.31 27.29 13.89
N LEU A 81 17.44 27.29 15.22
CA LEU A 81 17.75 28.51 15.97
C LEU A 81 19.11 29.08 15.53
N LYS A 82 20.12 28.22 15.40
CA LYS A 82 21.46 28.60 14.96
C LYS A 82 21.43 29.23 13.57
N GLU A 83 20.64 28.67 12.65
CA GLU A 83 20.49 29.21 11.31
C GLU A 83 19.76 30.55 11.30
N GLY A 84 18.67 30.69 12.04
CA GLY A 84 17.97 31.98 12.17
C GLY A 84 18.84 33.07 12.78
N VAL A 85 19.65 32.73 13.79
CA VAL A 85 20.65 33.65 14.37
C VAL A 85 21.69 34.03 13.32
N ARG A 86 22.21 33.06 12.56
CA ARG A 86 23.23 33.28 11.51
C ARG A 86 22.73 34.22 10.41
N LEU A 87 21.52 34.02 9.92
CA LEU A 87 20.90 34.85 8.88
C LEU A 87 20.68 36.29 9.36
N MET A 88 20.29 36.48 10.62
CA MET A 88 20.04 37.82 11.15
C MET A 88 21.32 38.56 11.56
N GLU A 89 22.41 37.84 11.89
CA GLU A 89 23.73 38.44 12.11
C GLU A 89 24.29 39.11 10.85
N THR A 90 23.88 38.66 9.66
CA THR A 90 24.24 39.32 8.39
C THR A 90 23.45 40.60 8.12
N GLU A 91 22.23 40.74 8.66
CA GLU A 91 21.37 41.91 8.46
C GLU A 91 21.46 42.97 9.58
N GLY A 92 22.04 42.62 10.73
CA GLY A 92 22.26 43.56 11.83
C GLY A 92 22.44 42.89 13.18
N SER A 93 22.22 43.64 14.26
CA SER A 93 22.35 43.12 15.64
C SER A 93 21.00 42.77 16.28
N ILE A 94 19.94 42.60 15.47
CA ILE A 94 18.56 42.37 15.93
C ILE A 94 18.04 41.04 15.39
N PHE A 95 17.76 40.09 16.28
CA PHE A 95 17.03 38.86 15.95
C PHE A 95 15.53 39.10 16.06
N LYS A 96 14.74 38.81 15.04
CA LYS A 96 13.27 38.85 15.12
C LYS A 96 12.75 37.44 15.32
N LEU A 97 11.91 37.26 16.34
CA LEU A 97 11.29 36.01 16.69
C LEU A 97 9.78 36.23 16.82
N VAL A 98 9.00 35.42 16.11
CA VAL A 98 7.54 35.44 16.14
C VAL A 98 7.05 34.27 16.99
N ILE A 99 6.09 34.55 17.87
CA ILE A 99 5.44 33.60 18.76
C ILE A 99 3.96 33.58 18.40
N SER A 100 3.44 32.40 18.08
CA SER A 100 2.04 32.21 17.69
C SER A 100 1.44 31.02 18.43
N GLY A 101 0.23 31.17 18.98
CA GLY A 101 -0.57 30.08 19.55
C GLY A 101 -1.29 29.24 18.51
N THR A 102 -1.45 29.74 17.28
CA THR A 102 -1.90 28.95 16.14
C THR A 102 -0.71 28.47 15.32
N ARG A 103 -0.78 27.23 14.84
CA ARG A 103 0.20 26.72 13.88
C ARG A 103 0.02 27.50 12.59
N GLN A 104 0.99 28.35 12.28
CA GLN A 104 0.98 29.16 11.08
C GLN A 104 1.35 28.26 9.89
N VAL A 105 0.39 28.04 9.00
CA VAL A 105 0.65 27.66 7.61
C VAL A 105 0.94 28.96 6.87
N VAL A 106 1.96 28.96 6.01
CA VAL A 106 2.42 30.13 5.25
C VAL A 106 1.22 30.80 4.56
N ASP A 107 0.89 32.02 4.97
CA ASP A 107 0.02 32.93 4.23
C ASP A 107 0.79 33.36 2.96
N GLN A 108 0.56 32.67 1.85
CA GLN A 108 0.76 33.25 0.52
C GLN A 108 -0.61 33.66 -0.02
N ASP A 109 -0.77 34.98 -0.13
CA ASP A 109 -1.85 35.72 -0.80
C ASP A 109 -3.31 35.30 -0.51
N VAL A 110 -3.96 36.14 0.29
CA VAL A 110 -5.41 36.20 0.59
C VAL A 110 -6.30 36.34 -0.68
N ALA A 111 -5.73 36.35 -1.88
CA ALA A 111 -6.44 36.49 -3.15
C ALA A 111 -6.87 35.15 -3.79
N THR A 112 -6.29 34.00 -3.44
CA THR A 112 -6.56 32.72 -4.12
C THR A 112 -7.21 31.66 -3.25
N GLY A 113 -7.26 31.82 -1.93
CA GLY A 113 -7.99 30.90 -1.03
C GLY A 113 -7.48 29.44 -1.04
N ILE A 114 -6.27 29.21 -1.55
CA ILE A 114 -5.61 27.90 -1.52
C ILE A 114 -4.50 27.99 -0.47
N VAL A 115 -4.75 27.35 0.68
CA VAL A 115 -3.76 27.19 1.73
C VAL A 115 -2.70 26.20 1.24
N SER A 116 -1.51 26.70 0.89
CA SER A 116 -0.37 25.84 0.59
C SER A 116 0.28 25.42 1.92
N PHE A 117 -0.01 24.20 2.35
CA PHE A 117 0.82 23.55 3.36
C PHE A 117 2.19 23.25 2.76
N ASP A 118 3.26 23.80 3.35
CA ASP A 118 4.60 23.33 3.01
C ASP A 118 4.77 21.86 3.45
N SER A 119 5.62 21.14 2.72
CA SER A 119 5.89 19.71 2.98
C SER A 119 6.44 19.47 4.39
N GLU A 120 7.15 20.45 4.96
CA GLU A 120 7.75 20.37 6.29
C GLU A 120 6.70 20.39 7.41
N CYS A 121 5.61 21.13 7.22
CA CYS A 121 4.52 21.23 8.16
C CYS A 121 3.72 19.92 8.24
N SER A 122 3.34 19.36 7.09
CA SER A 122 2.66 18.07 7.03
C SER A 122 3.52 16.95 7.61
N MET A 123 4.83 16.96 7.32
CA MET A 123 5.80 16.04 7.92
C MET A 123 5.87 16.18 9.45
N ALA A 124 5.93 17.41 9.97
CA ALA A 124 5.98 17.63 11.41
C ALA A 124 4.66 17.24 12.12
N LEU A 125 3.49 17.44 11.49
CA LEU A 125 2.23 16.92 12.03
C LEU A 125 2.22 15.38 12.07
N PHE A 126 2.70 14.73 11.01
CA PHE A 126 2.79 13.27 10.94
C PHE A 126 3.70 12.71 12.04
N VAL A 127 4.88 13.30 12.22
CA VAL A 127 5.82 12.93 13.30
C VAL A 127 5.18 13.11 14.68
N ASP A 128 4.43 14.20 14.89
CA ASP A 128 3.69 14.42 16.12
C ASP A 128 2.62 13.32 16.33
N LEU A 129 1.84 12.95 15.31
CA LEU A 129 0.85 11.87 15.40
C LEU A 129 1.49 10.53 15.75
N SER A 130 2.62 10.17 15.13
CA SER A 130 3.34 8.93 15.45
C SER A 130 3.79 8.92 16.91
N ARG A 131 4.40 10.02 17.39
CA ARG A 131 4.84 10.14 18.79
C ARG A 131 3.68 10.11 19.78
N LEU A 132 2.55 10.68 19.41
CA LEU A 132 1.33 10.67 20.22
C LEU A 132 0.76 9.26 20.33
N LEU A 133 0.73 8.52 19.22
CA LEU A 133 0.30 7.13 19.23
C LEU A 133 1.22 6.27 20.10
N ASP A 134 2.54 6.49 20.05
CA ASP A 134 3.50 5.78 20.90
C ASP A 134 3.25 6.03 22.39
N LYS A 135 2.97 7.29 22.76
CA LYS A 135 2.68 7.72 24.15
C LYS A 135 1.30 7.33 24.67
N TRP A 136 0.44 6.75 23.83
CA TRP A 136 -0.90 6.35 24.25
C TRP A 136 -0.87 5.17 25.24
N ASP A 137 -1.30 5.39 26.48
CA ASP A 137 -1.55 4.32 27.45
C ASP A 137 -2.87 3.59 27.13
N ALA A 138 -2.79 2.64 26.20
CA ALA A 138 -3.92 1.82 25.76
C ALA A 138 -4.28 0.74 26.79
N SER A 139 -5.58 0.51 27.04
CA SER A 139 -6.06 -0.63 27.84
C SER A 139 -5.76 -1.97 27.15
N PRO A 140 -5.84 -3.12 27.85
CA PRO A 140 -5.63 -4.43 27.24
C PRO A 140 -6.51 -4.71 26.01
N GLU A 141 -7.74 -4.18 26.02
CA GLU A 141 -8.71 -4.29 24.92
C GLU A 141 -8.37 -3.35 23.74
N GLN A 142 -7.65 -2.25 24.00
CA GLN A 142 -7.24 -1.26 22.99
C GLN A 142 -5.85 -1.53 22.40
N LEU A 143 -5.07 -2.43 23.01
CA LEU A 143 -3.68 -2.66 22.64
C LEU A 143 -3.54 -3.14 21.19
N GLN A 144 -4.44 -4.00 20.71
CA GLN A 144 -4.41 -4.47 19.33
C GLN A 144 -4.71 -3.33 18.35
N MET A 145 -5.68 -2.47 18.67
CA MET A 145 -6.00 -1.30 17.85
C MET A 145 -4.82 -0.34 17.78
N LYS A 146 -4.13 -0.08 18.91
CA LYS A 146 -2.89 0.72 18.93
C LYS A 146 -1.82 0.11 18.01
N LYS A 147 -1.62 -1.21 18.05
CA LYS A 147 -0.67 -1.91 17.17
C LYS A 147 -1.05 -1.78 15.70
N ASP A 148 -2.32 -1.98 15.36
CA ASP A 148 -2.80 -1.91 13.98
C ASP A 148 -2.71 -0.48 13.44
N MET A 149 -3.06 0.54 14.24
CA MET A 149 -2.87 1.95 13.89
C MET A 149 -1.38 2.29 13.68
N SER A 150 -0.49 1.74 14.52
CA SER A 150 0.94 1.94 14.37
C SER A 150 1.46 1.27 13.10
N ALA A 151 1.00 0.05 12.80
CA ALA A 151 1.32 -0.63 11.55
C ALA A 151 0.86 0.18 10.33
N LEU A 152 -0.35 0.73 10.36
CA LEU A 152 -0.91 1.54 9.27
C LEU A 152 -0.01 2.75 8.94
N LEU A 153 0.51 3.44 9.96
CA LEU A 153 1.42 4.58 9.76
C LEU A 153 2.76 4.18 9.12
N HIS A 154 3.16 2.92 9.20
CA HIS A 154 4.42 2.40 8.64
C HIS A 154 4.23 1.64 7.32
N GLU A 155 3.00 1.48 6.84
CA GLU A 155 2.72 0.82 5.55
C GLU A 155 3.20 1.69 4.38
N ALA A 156 3.65 1.01 3.31
CA ALA A 156 4.23 1.68 2.15
C ALA A 156 3.18 2.55 1.43
N GLY A 157 3.48 3.84 1.25
CA GLY A 157 2.57 4.78 0.57
C GLY A 157 1.53 5.43 1.48
N VAL A 158 1.22 4.85 2.65
CA VAL A 158 0.28 5.45 3.61
C VAL A 158 0.84 6.75 4.20
N GLN A 159 2.13 6.78 4.52
CA GLN A 159 2.78 8.00 5.00
C GLN A 159 2.61 9.16 4.00
N THR A 160 2.90 8.92 2.72
CA THR A 160 2.74 9.93 1.68
C THR A 160 1.29 10.38 1.54
N ALA A 161 0.35 9.43 1.50
CA ALA A 161 -1.07 9.73 1.41
C ALA A 161 -1.59 10.55 2.60
N LEU A 162 -1.10 10.27 3.82
CA LEU A 162 -1.43 11.05 5.01
C LEU A 162 -0.81 12.44 4.98
N ILE A 163 0.42 12.59 4.51
CA ILE A 163 1.07 13.90 4.34
C ILE A 163 0.29 14.76 3.34
N ASP A 164 -0.09 14.18 2.20
CA ASP A 164 -0.88 14.86 1.17
C ASP A 164 -2.26 15.25 1.71
N MET A 165 -2.89 14.36 2.47
CA MET A 165 -4.17 14.63 3.13
C MET A 165 -4.06 15.70 4.21
N MET A 166 -2.96 15.75 4.96
CA MET A 166 -2.70 16.80 5.94
C MET A 166 -2.45 18.16 5.28
N ALA A 167 -1.96 18.15 4.04
CA ALA A 167 -1.84 19.36 3.25
C ALA A 167 -3.19 19.85 2.69
N ASP A 168 -4.18 18.97 2.56
CA ASP A 168 -5.53 19.31 2.13
C ASP A 168 -6.31 20.02 3.27
N PRO A 169 -6.81 21.26 3.05
CA PRO A 169 -7.62 22.00 4.00
C PRO A 169 -8.86 21.24 4.52
N LYS A 170 -9.38 20.30 3.74
CA LYS A 170 -10.54 19.47 4.10
C LYS A 170 -10.26 18.58 5.32
N PHE A 171 -9.01 18.15 5.48
CA PHE A 171 -8.62 17.18 6.51
C PHE A 171 -7.68 17.76 7.57
N SER A 172 -6.93 18.83 7.25
CA SER A 172 -5.96 19.46 8.16
C SER A 172 -6.55 19.76 9.54
N VAL A 173 -7.73 20.40 9.59
CA VAL A 173 -8.46 20.73 10.83
C VAL A 173 -8.78 19.48 11.66
N SER A 174 -9.08 18.35 11.01
CA SER A 174 -9.39 17.10 11.72
C SER A 174 -8.15 16.53 12.40
N PHE A 175 -7.00 16.54 11.71
CA PHE A 175 -5.73 16.09 12.27
C PHE A 175 -5.20 17.03 13.36
N GLU A 176 -5.37 18.33 13.21
CA GLU A 176 -5.00 19.33 14.22
C GLU A 176 -5.85 19.18 15.49
N ASN A 177 -7.16 19.00 15.36
CA ASN A 177 -8.05 18.78 16.49
C ASN A 177 -7.68 17.52 17.27
N VAL A 178 -7.33 16.44 16.58
CA VAL A 178 -6.81 15.23 17.23
C VAL A 178 -5.47 15.49 17.89
N SER A 179 -4.52 16.12 17.21
CA SER A 179 -3.22 16.46 17.78
C SER A 179 -3.37 17.31 19.06
N ALA A 180 -4.22 18.34 19.02
CA ALA A 180 -4.51 19.22 20.14
C ALA A 180 -5.18 18.47 21.31
N LEU A 181 -6.21 17.67 21.03
CA LEU A 181 -6.93 16.91 22.05
C LEU A 181 -6.01 15.91 22.77
N ILE A 182 -5.07 15.30 22.05
CA ILE A 182 -4.09 14.39 22.64
C ILE A 182 -3.03 15.17 23.44
N LYS A 183 -2.59 16.34 22.97
CA LYS A 183 -1.64 17.22 23.69
C LYS A 183 -2.23 17.72 25.02
N THR A 184 -3.54 17.98 25.08
CA THR A 184 -4.23 18.36 26.32
C THR A 184 -4.48 17.20 27.29
N GLY A 185 -3.95 16.00 27.02
CA GLY A 185 -4.17 14.81 27.85
C GLY A 185 -5.56 14.20 27.72
N GLY A 186 -6.28 14.54 26.64
CA GLY A 186 -7.56 13.93 26.30
C GLY A 186 -7.37 12.50 25.83
N SER A 187 -8.42 11.68 26.00
CA SER A 187 -8.41 10.32 25.47
C SER A 187 -8.37 10.36 23.94
N ILE A 188 -7.38 9.69 23.34
CA ILE A 188 -7.30 9.47 21.88
C ILE A 188 -8.64 8.96 21.33
N LEU A 189 -9.27 8.08 22.09
CA LEU A 189 -10.56 7.51 21.75
C LEU A 189 -11.66 8.56 21.64
N HIS A 190 -11.64 9.61 22.47
CA HIS A 190 -12.61 10.69 22.41
C HIS A 190 -12.43 11.55 21.15
N GLY A 191 -11.17 11.82 20.79
CA GLY A 191 -10.84 12.55 19.55
C GLY A 191 -11.22 11.77 18.30
N VAL A 192 -10.87 10.48 18.27
CA VAL A 192 -11.22 9.62 17.15
C VAL A 192 -12.73 9.36 17.11
N ALA A 193 -13.41 9.24 18.25
CA ALA A 193 -14.88 9.16 18.31
C ALA A 193 -15.55 10.42 17.77
N ALA A 194 -15.02 11.61 18.07
CA ALA A 194 -15.54 12.86 17.52
C ALA A 194 -15.33 12.94 16.01
N MET A 195 -14.17 12.53 15.49
CA MET A 195 -13.94 12.42 14.05
C MET A 195 -14.87 11.39 13.38
N PHE A 196 -15.12 10.28 14.06
CA PHE A 196 -15.98 9.21 13.57
C PHE A 196 -17.43 9.68 13.50
N ALA A 197 -17.92 10.38 14.54
CA ALA A 197 -19.24 11.00 14.56
C ALA A 197 -19.39 12.10 13.50
N ALA A 198 -18.30 12.79 13.15
CA ALA A 198 -18.26 13.77 12.06
C ALA A 198 -18.12 13.14 10.66
N GLY A 199 -18.05 11.81 10.54
CA GLY A 199 -17.86 11.10 9.27
C GLY A 199 -16.45 11.23 8.68
N LYS A 200 -15.52 11.88 9.38
CA LYS A 200 -14.18 12.20 8.89
C LYS A 200 -13.27 10.99 8.81
N VAL A 201 -13.44 10.03 9.72
CA VAL A 201 -12.65 8.79 9.69
C VAL A 201 -12.96 7.98 8.42
N GLN A 202 -14.22 7.97 7.99
CA GLN A 202 -14.67 7.28 6.78
C GLN A 202 -14.13 7.95 5.51
N GLU A 203 -14.10 9.28 5.45
CA GLU A 203 -13.48 10.02 4.34
C GLU A 203 -11.98 9.71 4.23
N ILE A 204 -11.27 9.72 5.36
CA ILE A 204 -9.83 9.40 5.43
C ILE A 204 -9.58 7.96 4.97
N ALA A 205 -10.40 7.02 5.46
CA ALA A 205 -10.33 5.62 5.08
C ALA A 205 -10.54 5.42 3.56
N GLY A 206 -11.50 6.13 2.96
CA GLY A 206 -11.76 6.09 1.52
C GLY A 206 -10.55 6.54 0.70
N VAL A 207 -9.96 7.68 1.04
CA VAL A 207 -8.76 8.19 0.34
C VAL A 207 -7.56 7.25 0.49
N LEU A 208 -7.37 6.67 1.69
CA LEU A 208 -6.32 5.66 1.91
C LEU A 208 -6.57 4.38 1.11
N MET A 209 -7.82 3.97 0.93
CA MET A 209 -8.19 2.83 0.10
C MET A 209 -7.90 3.08 -1.38
N ASP A 210 -8.22 4.27 -1.89
CA ASP A 210 -7.97 4.66 -3.27
C ASP A 210 -6.47 4.75 -3.57
N THR A 211 -5.69 5.27 -2.62
CA THR A 211 -4.25 5.47 -2.77
C THR A 211 -3.44 4.20 -2.49
N CYS A 212 -3.89 3.40 -1.51
CA CYS A 212 -3.18 2.23 -0.99
C CYS A 212 -4.14 1.02 -0.85
N PRO A 213 -4.57 0.36 -1.95
CA PRO A 213 -5.55 -0.74 -1.86
C PRO A 213 -5.08 -1.95 -1.02
N HIS A 214 -3.77 -2.10 -0.83
CA HIS A 214 -3.17 -3.19 -0.07
C HIS A 214 -3.40 -3.09 1.45
N VAL A 215 -3.77 -1.92 1.98
CA VAL A 215 -4.04 -1.74 3.42
C VAL A 215 -5.48 -2.03 3.82
N LYS A 216 -6.32 -2.51 2.88
CA LYS A 216 -7.75 -2.79 3.09
C LYS A 216 -8.02 -3.58 4.37
N ASP A 217 -7.41 -4.74 4.50
CA ASP A 217 -7.62 -5.63 5.65
C ASP A 217 -7.21 -4.97 6.97
N LEU A 218 -6.13 -4.18 6.95
CA LEU A 218 -5.65 -3.46 8.12
C LEU A 218 -6.61 -2.34 8.52
N LEU A 219 -7.09 -1.60 7.53
CA LEU A 219 -8.03 -0.50 7.71
C LEU A 219 -9.39 -1.01 8.22
N GLU A 220 -9.92 -2.10 7.65
CA GLU A 220 -11.12 -2.78 8.16
C GLU A 220 -10.98 -3.14 9.64
N ASN A 221 -9.86 -3.75 10.03
CA ASN A 221 -9.59 -4.12 11.43
C ASN A 221 -9.60 -2.91 12.37
N ILE A 222 -8.92 -1.82 11.98
CA ILE A 222 -8.89 -0.57 12.75
C ILE A 222 -10.29 0.03 12.86
N MET A 223 -11.02 0.08 11.74
CA MET A 223 -12.35 0.65 11.69
C MET A 223 -13.35 -0.12 12.57
N HIS A 224 -13.27 -1.46 12.58
CA HIS A 224 -14.09 -2.29 13.48
C HIS A 224 -13.72 -2.05 14.94
N ALA A 225 -12.42 -1.97 15.25
CA ALA A 225 -11.95 -1.71 16.60
C ALA A 225 -12.44 -0.36 17.10
N LEU A 226 -12.36 0.68 16.28
CA LEU A 226 -12.88 2.01 16.58
C LEU A 226 -14.39 1.97 16.81
N GLN A 227 -15.15 1.28 15.96
CA GLN A 227 -16.60 1.21 16.07
C GLN A 227 -17.09 0.58 17.37
N VAL A 228 -16.45 -0.52 17.80
CA VAL A 228 -16.75 -1.18 19.07
C VAL A 228 -16.49 -0.24 20.24
N HIS A 229 -15.35 0.43 20.22
CA HIS A 229 -14.96 1.37 21.28
C HIS A 229 -15.86 2.60 21.33
N VAL A 230 -16.20 3.18 20.18
CA VAL A 230 -17.17 4.29 20.09
C VAL A 230 -18.53 3.84 20.62
N HIS A 231 -19.01 2.67 20.21
CA HIS A 231 -20.29 2.14 20.68
C HIS A 231 -20.31 1.89 22.20
N ALA A 232 -19.27 1.26 22.74
CA ALA A 232 -19.12 1.03 24.18
C ALA A 232 -19.09 2.35 24.96
N HIS A 233 -18.38 3.37 24.46
CA HIS A 233 -18.34 4.70 25.07
C HIS A 233 -19.68 5.43 25.01
N THR A 234 -20.43 5.34 23.90
CA THR A 234 -21.75 5.98 23.78
C THR A 234 -22.79 5.35 24.73
N ASN A 235 -22.76 4.02 24.92
CA ASN A 235 -23.67 3.32 25.83
C ASN A 235 -23.39 3.59 27.32
N LEU A 236 -22.13 3.85 27.70
CA LEU A 236 -21.76 4.24 29.07
C LEU A 236 -22.32 5.63 29.45
N SER A 237 -22.56 6.51 28.48
CA SER A 237 -23.13 7.84 28.69
C SER A 237 -24.66 7.84 28.80
N SER A 238 -25.33 6.75 28.42
CA SER A 238 -26.78 6.56 28.58
C SER A 238 -27.04 5.57 29.73
N SER A 239 -27.60 6.04 30.85
CA SER A 239 -27.92 5.15 31.98
C SER A 239 -28.75 3.92 31.53
N PRO A 240 -28.33 2.69 31.88
CA PRO A 240 -29.08 1.50 31.49
C PRO A 240 -30.38 1.45 32.31
N SER A 241 -31.52 1.40 31.62
CA SER A 241 -32.79 1.09 32.26
C SER A 241 -32.84 -0.42 32.55
N PRO A 242 -33.27 -0.86 33.75
CA PRO A 242 -33.14 -2.24 34.23
C PRO A 242 -33.95 -3.31 33.45
N GLU A 243 -34.75 -2.92 32.45
CA GLU A 243 -35.49 -3.86 31.58
C GLU A 243 -34.70 -4.35 30.34
N GLN A 244 -33.50 -3.82 30.05
CA GLN A 244 -32.78 -4.10 28.79
C GLN A 244 -31.93 -5.38 28.75
N VAL A 245 -31.84 -6.16 29.84
CA VAL A 245 -30.81 -7.21 29.96
C VAL A 245 -31.29 -8.63 29.57
N ASP A 246 -32.60 -8.89 29.46
CA ASP A 246 -33.11 -10.27 29.44
C ASP A 246 -33.79 -10.75 28.14
N THR A 247 -33.72 -10.01 27.03
CA THR A 247 -34.19 -10.56 25.73
C THR A 247 -33.09 -11.38 25.08
N PRO A 248 -33.25 -12.70 24.87
CA PRO A 248 -32.22 -13.54 24.26
C PRO A 248 -31.95 -13.08 22.82
N LEU A 249 -30.69 -12.70 22.54
CA LEU A 249 -30.26 -12.38 21.19
C LEU A 249 -30.14 -13.67 20.35
N PRO A 250 -30.37 -13.59 19.03
CA PRO A 250 -30.16 -14.73 18.14
C PRO A 250 -28.70 -15.19 18.17
N PRO A 251 -28.43 -16.48 17.88
CA PRO A 251 -27.06 -17.00 17.85
C PRO A 251 -26.21 -16.22 16.84
N LEU A 252 -24.97 -15.94 17.22
CA LEU A 252 -24.00 -15.26 16.35
C LEU A 252 -23.58 -16.21 15.21
N PRO A 253 -23.34 -15.71 14.00
CA PRO A 253 -22.97 -16.53 12.85
C PRO A 253 -21.64 -17.26 13.06
N ASP A 254 -21.48 -18.43 12.43
CA ASP A 254 -20.25 -19.22 12.48
C ASP A 254 -19.07 -18.53 11.77
N ASP A 255 -19.37 -17.86 10.65
CA ASP A 255 -18.46 -16.98 9.92
C ASP A 255 -18.79 -15.51 10.27
N PRO A 256 -18.02 -14.84 11.15
CA PRO A 256 -18.30 -13.46 11.54
C PRO A 256 -18.06 -12.46 10.40
N PHE A 257 -17.30 -12.81 9.35
CA PHE A 257 -17.01 -11.91 8.24
C PHE A 257 -18.25 -11.58 7.40
N ILE A 258 -19.30 -12.41 7.50
CA ILE A 258 -20.56 -12.20 6.80
C ILE A 258 -21.24 -10.87 7.19
N VAL A 259 -21.01 -10.38 8.43
CA VAL A 259 -21.60 -9.12 8.89
C VAL A 259 -21.05 -7.92 8.13
N HIS A 260 -19.77 -7.92 7.73
CA HIS A 260 -19.19 -6.84 6.95
C HIS A 260 -19.71 -6.82 5.53
N ARG A 261 -19.78 -7.99 4.90
CA ARG A 261 -20.39 -8.12 3.57
C ARG A 261 -21.86 -7.69 3.62
N GLY A 262 -22.57 -8.01 4.70
CA GLY A 262 -23.94 -7.56 4.93
C GLY A 262 -24.05 -6.04 5.07
N LEU A 263 -23.19 -5.42 5.88
CA LEU A 263 -23.15 -3.97 6.08
C LEU A 263 -22.82 -3.21 4.78
N GLU A 264 -21.79 -3.68 4.05
CA GLU A 264 -21.38 -3.13 2.76
C GLU A 264 -22.50 -3.28 1.72
N PHE A 265 -23.13 -4.45 1.65
CA PHE A 265 -24.24 -4.70 0.73
C PHE A 265 -25.45 -3.81 1.02
N VAL A 266 -25.84 -3.67 2.28
CA VAL A 266 -27.05 -2.92 2.68
C VAL A 266 -26.85 -1.41 2.58
N THR A 267 -25.64 -0.92 2.88
CA THR A 267 -25.37 0.53 2.90
C THR A 267 -24.67 1.04 1.65
N GLY A 268 -24.09 0.16 0.84
CA GLY A 268 -23.23 0.52 -0.29
C GLY A 268 -21.92 1.19 0.13
N GLN A 269 -21.60 1.20 1.43
CA GLN A 269 -20.40 1.81 1.97
C GLN A 269 -19.40 0.74 2.35
N PHE A 270 -18.14 0.94 1.99
CA PHE A 270 -17.02 0.11 2.43
C PHE A 270 -17.00 -0.07 3.96
N PHE A 271 -17.43 0.96 4.69
CA PHE A 271 -17.58 0.91 6.13
C PHE A 271 -18.80 1.70 6.58
N THR A 272 -19.60 1.13 7.47
CA THR A 272 -20.86 1.71 7.96
C THR A 272 -20.76 2.04 9.43
N ASP A 273 -21.24 3.23 9.86
CA ASP A 273 -21.50 3.46 11.27
C ASP A 273 -22.77 2.71 11.74
N ILE A 274 -22.63 1.63 12.52
CA ILE A 274 -23.74 0.85 13.08
C ILE A 274 -24.70 1.71 13.91
N SER A 275 -24.21 2.79 14.52
CA SER A 275 -25.06 3.68 15.32
C SER A 275 -25.98 4.55 14.45
N SER A 276 -25.64 4.70 13.15
CA SER A 276 -26.43 5.43 12.16
C SER A 276 -27.48 4.57 11.46
N LEU A 277 -27.37 3.23 11.53
CA LEU A 277 -28.27 2.31 10.85
C LEU A 277 -29.72 2.50 11.27
N THR A 278 -30.64 2.54 10.31
CA THR A 278 -32.08 2.46 10.59
C THR A 278 -32.45 1.08 11.13
N ASN A 279 -33.64 0.97 11.73
CA ASN A 279 -34.15 -0.32 12.22
C ASN A 279 -34.21 -1.37 11.09
N ASP A 280 -34.65 -0.95 9.90
CA ASP A 280 -34.84 -1.85 8.76
C ASP A 280 -33.51 -2.29 8.16
N GLN A 281 -32.57 -1.35 7.96
CA GLN A 281 -31.21 -1.70 7.52
C GLN A 281 -30.52 -2.66 8.49
N ALA A 282 -30.63 -2.43 9.80
CA ALA A 282 -30.08 -3.34 10.79
C ALA A 282 -30.75 -4.74 10.71
N GLY A 283 -32.05 -4.79 10.44
CA GLY A 283 -32.76 -6.06 10.23
C GLY A 283 -32.30 -6.79 8.97
N GLU A 284 -32.07 -6.06 7.88
CA GLU A 284 -31.60 -6.61 6.60
C GLU A 284 -30.18 -7.18 6.72
N VAL A 285 -29.28 -6.50 7.46
CA VAL A 285 -27.95 -7.02 7.78
C VAL A 285 -28.05 -8.35 8.52
N MET A 286 -28.87 -8.41 9.58
CA MET A 286 -29.06 -9.65 10.35
C MET A 286 -29.65 -10.78 9.48
N PHE A 287 -30.59 -10.45 8.58
CA PHE A 287 -31.17 -11.41 7.65
C PHE A 287 -30.12 -11.99 6.69
N ASN A 288 -29.26 -11.13 6.13
CA ASN A 288 -28.16 -11.54 5.25
C ASN A 288 -27.10 -12.36 5.97
N CYS A 289 -26.98 -12.20 7.30
CA CYS A 289 -26.14 -13.05 8.15
C CYS A 289 -26.80 -14.40 8.53
N GLY A 290 -28.00 -14.70 8.04
CA GLY A 290 -28.70 -15.98 8.27
C GLY A 290 -29.71 -15.98 9.41
N VAL A 291 -30.06 -14.83 9.99
CA VAL A 291 -31.10 -14.76 11.03
C VAL A 291 -32.49 -14.80 10.39
N SER A 292 -33.31 -15.78 10.76
CA SER A 292 -34.66 -15.96 10.22
C SER A 292 -35.57 -14.76 10.49
N GLY A 293 -36.39 -14.40 9.49
CA GLY A 293 -37.32 -13.27 9.57
C GLY A 293 -38.31 -13.31 10.75
N ASP A 294 -38.67 -14.49 11.24
CA ASP A 294 -39.55 -14.66 12.39
C ASP A 294 -38.89 -14.24 13.72
N VAL A 295 -37.57 -14.35 13.81
CA VAL A 295 -36.76 -13.89 14.95
C VAL A 295 -36.49 -12.39 14.85
N LEU A 296 -36.38 -11.85 13.62
CA LEU A 296 -36.12 -10.42 13.38
C LEU A 296 -37.32 -9.52 13.66
N ARG A 297 -38.53 -9.97 13.30
CA ARG A 297 -39.77 -9.19 13.45
C ARG A 297 -39.99 -8.60 14.86
N PRO A 298 -39.80 -9.34 15.97
CA PRO A 298 -39.98 -8.80 17.31
C PRO A 298 -38.81 -7.95 17.83
N LEU A 299 -37.63 -7.99 17.18
CA LEU A 299 -36.44 -7.29 17.66
C LEU A 299 -36.50 -5.79 17.36
N ARG A 300 -36.28 -4.99 18.41
CA ARG A 300 -36.14 -3.53 18.33
C ARG A 300 -34.74 -3.15 17.82
N ARG A 301 -34.62 -1.93 17.30
CA ARG A 301 -33.38 -1.39 16.73
C ARG A 301 -32.18 -1.57 17.65
N ASP A 302 -32.31 -1.23 18.92
CA ASP A 302 -31.25 -1.35 19.93
C ASP A 302 -30.71 -2.77 20.05
N LEU A 303 -31.59 -3.77 20.07
CA LEU A 303 -31.20 -5.19 20.10
C LEU A 303 -30.54 -5.64 18.78
N ARG A 304 -31.01 -5.12 17.64
CA ARG A 304 -30.39 -5.40 16.33
C ARG A 304 -28.98 -4.81 16.23
N ILE A 305 -28.80 -3.55 16.65
CA ILE A 305 -27.48 -2.90 16.70
C ILE A 305 -26.57 -3.63 17.67
N ARG A 306 -27.08 -4.02 18.85
CA ARG A 306 -26.32 -4.81 19.82
C ARG A 306 -25.86 -6.13 19.24
N TRP A 307 -26.72 -6.85 18.52
CA TRP A 307 -26.33 -8.10 17.86
C TRP A 307 -25.26 -7.91 16.79
N ILE A 308 -25.37 -6.85 15.98
CA ILE A 308 -24.34 -6.50 14.99
C ILE A 308 -23.02 -6.19 15.71
N ALA A 309 -23.05 -5.40 16.78
CA ALA A 309 -21.88 -5.08 17.59
C ALA A 309 -21.24 -6.34 18.22
N GLU A 310 -22.04 -7.25 18.78
CA GLU A 310 -21.56 -8.52 19.33
C GLU A 310 -20.95 -9.44 18.25
N THR A 311 -21.47 -9.38 17.01
CA THR A 311 -20.91 -10.11 15.87
C THR A 311 -19.55 -9.54 15.44
N ILE A 312 -19.41 -8.20 15.40
CA ILE A 312 -18.14 -7.53 15.13
C ILE A 312 -17.11 -7.82 16.23
N LEU A 313 -17.53 -7.86 17.50
CA LEU A 313 -16.68 -8.30 18.62
C LEU A 313 -16.19 -9.74 18.44
N LYS A 314 -17.08 -10.66 18.04
CA LYS A 314 -16.70 -12.05 17.74
C LYS A 314 -15.71 -12.10 16.58
N LEU A 315 -15.88 -11.29 15.54
CA LEU A 315 -14.91 -11.18 14.45
C LEU A 315 -13.55 -10.72 14.94
N GLN A 316 -13.49 -9.70 15.79
CA GLN A 316 -12.23 -9.23 16.37
C GLN A 316 -11.53 -10.32 17.17
N GLN A 317 -12.26 -11.07 17.98
CA GLN A 317 -11.71 -12.21 18.72
C GLN A 317 -11.17 -13.29 17.77
N VAL A 318 -11.87 -13.59 16.68
CA VAL A 318 -11.39 -14.54 15.67
C VAL A 318 -10.15 -14.01 14.95
N ASN A 319 -10.13 -12.73 14.57
CA ASN A 319 -8.97 -12.10 13.94
C ASN A 319 -7.77 -12.04 14.89
N GLN A 320 -8.01 -11.77 16.18
CA GLN A 320 -7.00 -11.82 17.21
C GLN A 320 -6.48 -13.24 17.38
N ALA A 321 -7.36 -14.24 17.48
CA ALA A 321 -6.96 -15.64 17.57
C ALA A 321 -6.20 -16.12 16.31
N LEU A 322 -6.54 -15.63 15.12
CA LEU A 322 -5.80 -15.89 13.89
C LEU A 322 -4.45 -15.18 13.88
N LYS A 323 -4.36 -13.95 14.41
CA LYS A 323 -3.09 -13.22 14.59
C LYS A 323 -2.22 -13.89 15.64
N ASP A 324 -2.78 -14.30 16.77
CA ASP A 324 -2.12 -15.03 17.84
C ASP A 324 -1.72 -16.42 17.37
N ALA A 325 -2.54 -17.14 16.60
CA ALA A 325 -2.11 -18.41 15.99
C ALA A 325 -0.99 -18.20 14.95
N LYS A 326 -1.03 -17.11 14.17
CA LYS A 326 0.06 -16.73 13.26
C LYS A 326 1.29 -16.24 14.01
N GLN A 327 1.13 -15.65 15.19
CA GLN A 327 2.18 -15.09 16.03
C GLN A 327 2.77 -16.14 16.96
N ASP A 328 2.02 -17.14 17.38
CA ASP A 328 2.44 -18.40 17.98
C ASP A 328 3.10 -19.24 16.91
N ASP A 329 2.62 -19.29 15.68
CA ASP A 329 3.40 -19.86 14.57
C ASP A 329 4.68 -19.04 14.36
N LYS A 330 4.64 -17.71 14.51
CA LYS A 330 5.82 -16.85 14.39
C LYS A 330 6.77 -17.00 15.58
N GLU A 331 6.29 -17.16 16.81
CA GLU A 331 7.01 -17.36 18.07
C GLU A 331 7.48 -18.80 18.21
N ILE A 332 6.76 -19.81 17.76
CA ILE A 332 7.31 -21.13 17.50
C ILE A 332 8.42 -21.03 16.44
N ASN A 333 8.34 -20.06 15.51
CA ASN A 333 9.42 -19.72 14.58
C ASN A 333 10.48 -18.70 15.10
N THR A 334 10.26 -17.96 16.21
CA THR A 334 11.18 -16.92 16.79
C THR A 334 11.70 -17.23 18.20
N HIS A 335 11.05 -18.09 18.97
CA HIS A 335 11.55 -18.81 20.16
C HIS A 335 12.28 -20.12 19.78
N GLY A 336 12.50 -20.34 18.49
CA GLY A 336 13.83 -20.81 18.09
C GLY A 336 14.83 -19.73 18.47
N ILE A 337 15.32 -19.84 19.71
CA ILE A 337 16.48 -19.16 20.27
C ILE A 337 17.49 -18.95 19.13
N MET A 338 18.22 -17.83 19.14
CA MET A 338 19.55 -17.80 18.53
C MET A 338 20.38 -18.86 19.25
N ASP A 339 20.11 -20.14 19.03
CA ASP A 339 20.93 -21.21 19.49
C ASP A 339 22.17 -21.04 18.64
N ALA A 340 23.29 -20.82 19.33
CA ALA A 340 24.61 -20.95 18.77
C ALA A 340 24.81 -22.31 18.05
N ASP A 341 23.84 -23.24 18.13
CA ASP A 341 23.78 -24.54 17.46
C ASP A 341 23.19 -24.53 16.04
N ASP A 342 22.54 -23.45 15.54
CA ASP A 342 22.07 -23.40 14.13
C ASP A 342 23.18 -23.01 13.14
N VAL A 343 24.41 -22.81 13.65
CA VAL A 343 25.63 -22.69 12.85
C VAL A 343 26.08 -24.06 12.29
N ASP A 344 25.56 -25.18 12.82
CA ASP A 344 26.07 -26.52 12.50
C ASP A 344 25.13 -27.43 11.68
N LYS A 345 23.90 -27.01 11.35
CA LYS A 345 22.98 -27.84 10.54
C LYS A 345 22.97 -27.42 9.07
N LYS A 346 23.52 -28.31 8.23
CA LYS A 346 23.61 -28.14 6.77
C LYS A 346 22.21 -27.93 6.14
N PRO A 347 21.97 -26.82 5.40
CA PRO A 347 20.71 -26.62 4.69
C PRO A 347 20.51 -27.71 3.61
N SER A 348 19.26 -28.07 3.33
CA SER A 348 18.93 -29.13 2.36
C SER A 348 17.79 -28.72 1.44
N ALA A 349 17.82 -29.24 0.21
CA ALA A 349 16.79 -29.07 -0.78
C ALA A 349 16.67 -30.33 -1.63
N ALA A 350 15.44 -30.78 -1.84
CA ALA A 350 15.10 -31.91 -2.70
C ALA A 350 14.44 -31.43 -4.00
N PHE A 351 14.83 -32.06 -5.10
CA PHE A 351 14.15 -31.94 -6.37
C PHE A 351 12.83 -32.70 -6.33
N VAL A 352 11.75 -32.06 -6.77
CA VAL A 352 10.42 -32.67 -6.84
C VAL A 352 10.07 -33.05 -8.28
N GLY A 353 10.44 -32.21 -9.25
CA GLY A 353 10.17 -32.47 -10.66
C GLY A 353 10.44 -31.26 -11.57
N ASP A 354 10.54 -31.53 -12.87
CA ASP A 354 10.58 -30.50 -13.90
C ASP A 354 9.16 -29.95 -14.14
N VAL A 355 9.02 -28.64 -14.02
CA VAL A 355 7.76 -27.94 -14.34
C VAL A 355 7.74 -27.57 -15.82
N SER A 356 8.89 -27.20 -16.38
CA SER A 356 9.07 -26.94 -17.81
C SER A 356 10.28 -27.68 -18.37
N PHE A 357 10.24 -27.95 -19.68
CA PHE A 357 11.30 -28.61 -20.47
C PHE A 357 11.90 -29.85 -19.80
N PRO A 358 11.15 -30.96 -19.67
CA PRO A 358 11.68 -32.23 -19.15
C PRO A 358 12.93 -32.70 -19.92
N ASP A 359 13.70 -33.60 -19.33
CA ASP A 359 14.93 -34.11 -19.93
C ASP A 359 14.75 -34.62 -21.36
N GLY A 360 15.65 -34.20 -22.26
CA GLY A 360 15.61 -34.54 -23.68
C GLY A 360 14.69 -33.66 -24.52
N SER A 361 14.17 -32.54 -23.96
CA SER A 361 13.36 -31.58 -24.70
C SER A 361 14.09 -31.05 -25.93
N THR A 362 13.40 -30.98 -27.07
CA THR A 362 13.97 -30.49 -28.33
C THR A 362 13.73 -29.00 -28.50
N ILE A 363 14.79 -28.24 -28.79
CA ILE A 363 14.75 -26.78 -28.96
C ILE A 363 15.49 -26.40 -30.24
N ARG A 364 15.04 -25.36 -30.96
CA ARG A 364 15.73 -24.91 -32.16
C ARG A 364 16.98 -24.10 -31.80
N ALA A 365 18.00 -24.21 -32.65
CA ALA A 365 19.23 -23.45 -32.52
C ALA A 365 18.96 -21.93 -32.40
N GLY A 366 19.42 -21.32 -31.31
CA GLY A 366 19.30 -19.88 -31.05
C GLY A 366 18.05 -19.43 -30.30
N ASP A 367 17.05 -20.30 -30.09
CA ASP A 367 15.81 -19.95 -29.38
C ASP A 367 16.05 -19.74 -27.88
N THR A 368 15.32 -18.81 -27.27
CA THR A 368 15.27 -18.59 -25.81
C THR A 368 14.12 -19.37 -25.18
N PHE A 369 14.32 -19.90 -23.98
CA PHE A 369 13.34 -20.69 -23.25
C PHE A 369 13.50 -20.52 -21.73
N VAL A 370 12.43 -20.77 -20.97
CA VAL A 370 12.44 -20.65 -19.50
C VAL A 370 12.40 -22.04 -18.87
N LYS A 371 13.48 -22.42 -18.18
CA LYS A 371 13.56 -23.70 -17.47
C LYS A 371 13.12 -23.51 -16.02
N THR A 372 12.13 -24.30 -15.58
CA THR A 372 11.54 -24.23 -14.25
C THR A 372 11.62 -25.57 -13.54
N TRP A 373 12.19 -25.59 -12.34
CA TRP A 373 12.23 -26.75 -11.45
C TRP A 373 11.38 -26.52 -10.21
N ARG A 374 10.68 -27.56 -9.76
CA ARG A 374 10.01 -27.58 -8.45
C ARG A 374 10.93 -28.15 -7.40
N LEU A 375 11.14 -27.39 -6.33
CA LEU A 375 12.02 -27.74 -5.22
C LEU A 375 11.25 -27.79 -3.90
N LYS A 376 11.67 -28.65 -2.99
CA LYS A 376 11.17 -28.74 -1.62
C LYS A 376 12.32 -28.50 -0.64
N ASN A 377 12.09 -27.69 0.39
CA ASN A 377 12.98 -27.72 1.55
C ASN A 377 12.72 -29.00 2.35
N ASP A 378 13.59 -29.99 2.20
CA ASP A 378 13.56 -31.27 2.93
C ASP A 378 14.48 -31.26 4.16
N GLY A 379 15.10 -30.11 4.47
CA GLY A 379 15.93 -29.90 5.63
C GLY A 379 15.14 -29.69 6.91
N LYS A 380 15.86 -29.65 8.04
CA LYS A 380 15.29 -29.34 9.36
C LYS A 380 15.28 -27.84 9.67
N THR A 381 15.94 -27.05 8.83
CA THR A 381 16.12 -25.60 8.97
C THR A 381 15.60 -24.88 7.73
N ARG A 382 15.21 -23.61 7.89
CA ARG A 382 14.83 -22.76 6.75
C ARG A 382 16.03 -22.55 5.82
N TRP A 383 15.78 -22.32 4.52
CA TRP A 383 16.88 -21.93 3.64
C TRP A 383 17.51 -20.61 4.10
N PRO A 384 18.86 -20.47 4.02
CA PRO A 384 19.53 -19.25 4.43
C PRO A 384 19.05 -18.03 3.65
N ALA A 385 19.07 -16.85 4.29
CA ALA A 385 18.77 -15.60 3.61
C ALA A 385 19.74 -15.37 2.43
N LYS A 386 19.24 -14.74 1.36
CA LYS A 386 20.00 -14.44 0.13
C LYS A 386 20.55 -15.70 -0.56
N SER A 387 19.88 -16.85 -0.40
CA SER A 387 20.21 -18.05 -1.17
C SER A 387 20.03 -17.82 -2.66
N ARG A 388 20.88 -18.45 -3.46
CA ARG A 388 20.93 -18.28 -4.92
C ARG A 388 21.02 -19.63 -5.61
N LEU A 389 20.33 -19.79 -6.73
CA LEU A 389 20.55 -20.91 -7.64
C LEU A 389 21.63 -20.49 -8.65
N VAL A 390 22.69 -21.28 -8.76
CA VAL A 390 23.83 -20.95 -9.63
C VAL A 390 24.16 -22.11 -10.57
N CYS A 391 24.65 -21.79 -11.76
CA CYS A 391 25.23 -22.79 -12.66
C CYS A 391 26.55 -23.29 -12.05
N VAL A 392 26.68 -24.60 -11.89
CA VAL A 392 27.80 -25.26 -11.21
C VAL A 392 28.71 -26.05 -12.14
N GLY A 393 28.34 -26.17 -13.41
CA GLY A 393 29.11 -26.83 -14.46
C GLY A 393 28.22 -27.33 -15.60
N GLY A 394 28.84 -27.97 -16.59
CA GLY A 394 28.16 -28.36 -17.84
C GLY A 394 28.10 -27.19 -18.81
N ASP A 395 27.10 -27.21 -19.67
CA ASP A 395 26.87 -26.15 -20.64
C ASP A 395 26.17 -24.95 -19.99
N HIS A 396 26.74 -23.76 -20.20
CA HIS A 396 26.17 -22.49 -19.78
C HIS A 396 25.12 -22.04 -20.80
N LEU A 397 23.86 -22.10 -20.40
CA LEU A 397 22.71 -21.79 -21.24
C LEU A 397 21.97 -20.54 -20.75
N GLU A 398 22.27 -20.05 -19.56
CA GLU A 398 21.63 -18.90 -18.93
C GLU A 398 21.78 -17.59 -19.72
N VAL A 399 20.76 -16.74 -19.64
CA VAL A 399 20.74 -15.40 -20.23
C VAL A 399 20.72 -14.38 -19.10
N GLY A 400 21.72 -13.48 -19.07
CA GLY A 400 21.82 -12.43 -18.05
C GLY A 400 22.72 -12.82 -16.89
N ASP A 401 22.23 -12.64 -15.66
CA ASP A 401 23.01 -12.91 -14.45
C ASP A 401 23.26 -14.41 -14.25
N ASN A 402 24.48 -14.75 -13.81
CA ASN A 402 24.91 -16.14 -13.58
C ASN A 402 24.23 -16.82 -12.37
N PHE A 403 23.25 -16.17 -11.74
CA PHE A 403 22.53 -16.66 -10.58
C PHE A 403 21.09 -16.14 -10.51
N VAL A 404 20.20 -16.94 -9.91
CA VAL A 404 18.82 -16.54 -9.61
C VAL A 404 18.62 -16.47 -8.10
N SER A 405 18.05 -15.37 -7.59
CA SER A 405 17.74 -15.23 -6.17
C SER A 405 16.56 -16.12 -5.77
N VAL A 406 16.66 -16.77 -4.62
CA VAL A 406 15.66 -17.71 -4.12
C VAL A 406 15.16 -17.23 -2.75
N PRO A 407 13.84 -17.23 -2.49
CA PRO A 407 13.30 -16.78 -1.22
C PRO A 407 13.69 -17.70 -0.06
N ILE A 408 13.48 -17.22 1.17
CA ILE A 408 13.62 -18.04 2.39
C ILE A 408 12.46 -19.05 2.42
N VAL A 409 12.77 -20.34 2.35
CA VAL A 409 11.76 -21.42 2.34
C VAL A 409 11.80 -22.19 3.66
N PRO A 410 10.70 -22.25 4.44
CA PRO A 410 10.62 -23.08 5.66
C PRO A 410 10.70 -24.59 5.36
N PRO A 411 11.09 -25.43 6.34
CA PRO A 411 11.04 -26.89 6.22
C PRO A 411 9.68 -27.40 5.71
N GLY A 412 9.71 -28.34 4.77
CA GLY A 412 8.54 -28.98 4.19
C GLY A 412 7.83 -28.21 3.08
N LYS A 413 8.14 -26.92 2.86
CA LYS A 413 7.51 -26.10 1.81
C LYS A 413 8.17 -26.30 0.45
N MET A 414 7.40 -26.02 -0.61
CA MET A 414 7.80 -26.16 -2.01
C MET A 414 7.74 -24.83 -2.74
N ILE A 415 8.65 -24.64 -3.70
CA ILE A 415 8.67 -23.49 -4.60
C ILE A 415 9.03 -23.92 -6.03
N ASP A 416 8.69 -23.07 -6.99
CA ASP A 416 9.13 -23.20 -8.37
C ASP A 416 10.21 -22.14 -8.66
N VAL A 417 11.34 -22.56 -9.23
CA VAL A 417 12.47 -21.68 -9.56
C VAL A 417 12.70 -21.72 -11.06
N SER A 418 12.65 -20.56 -11.69
CA SER A 418 12.78 -20.37 -13.14
C SER A 418 14.10 -19.69 -13.51
N VAL A 419 14.70 -20.13 -14.63
CA VAL A 419 15.90 -19.54 -15.21
C VAL A 419 15.66 -19.32 -16.71
N ASP A 420 15.94 -18.11 -17.18
CA ASP A 420 15.93 -17.78 -18.60
C ASP A 420 17.17 -18.33 -19.29
N MET A 421 16.99 -19.08 -20.36
CA MET A 421 18.06 -19.79 -21.08
C MET A 421 17.98 -19.58 -22.60
N LYS A 422 19.10 -19.76 -23.29
CA LYS A 422 19.22 -19.68 -24.75
C LYS A 422 19.90 -20.92 -25.30
N ALA A 423 19.25 -21.58 -26.26
CA ALA A 423 19.79 -22.71 -26.99
C ALA A 423 20.99 -22.30 -27.86
N PRO A 424 22.13 -23.02 -27.81
CA PRO A 424 23.28 -22.76 -28.66
C PRO A 424 22.96 -22.88 -30.15
N THR A 425 23.81 -22.31 -31.01
CA THR A 425 23.59 -22.32 -32.46
C THR A 425 23.98 -23.63 -33.13
N LYS A 426 24.83 -24.43 -32.48
CA LYS A 426 25.28 -25.73 -33.00
C LYS A 426 24.30 -26.82 -32.56
N SER A 427 23.89 -27.67 -33.49
CA SER A 427 23.05 -28.82 -33.18
C SER A 427 23.84 -29.86 -32.40
N ALA A 428 23.45 -30.08 -31.15
CA ALA A 428 24.00 -31.09 -30.24
C ALA A 428 23.07 -31.25 -29.03
N ARG A 429 23.36 -32.24 -28.18
CA ARG A 429 22.76 -32.33 -26.85
C ARG A 429 23.55 -31.46 -25.87
N TYR A 430 22.86 -30.66 -25.06
CA TYR A 430 23.46 -29.75 -24.09
C TYR A 430 22.91 -30.06 -22.70
N THR A 431 23.80 -30.09 -21.71
CA THR A 431 23.43 -30.37 -20.32
C THR A 431 24.08 -29.36 -19.37
N GLY A 432 23.26 -28.54 -18.71
CA GLY A 432 23.70 -27.59 -17.69
C GLY A 432 23.35 -28.06 -16.29
N TYR A 433 24.27 -27.91 -15.33
CA TYR A 433 24.06 -28.33 -13.94
C TYR A 433 23.90 -27.13 -13.02
N TRP A 434 22.91 -27.19 -12.12
CA TRP A 434 22.54 -26.10 -11.23
C TRP A 434 22.50 -26.55 -9.78
N ARG A 435 22.82 -25.63 -8.85
CA ARG A 435 22.76 -25.91 -7.41
C ARG A 435 22.51 -24.67 -6.58
N LEU A 436 21.81 -24.85 -5.45
CA LEU A 436 21.63 -23.79 -4.46
C LEU A 436 22.94 -23.48 -3.73
N CYS A 437 23.17 -22.19 -3.48
CA CYS A 437 24.29 -21.65 -2.73
C CYS A 437 23.80 -20.66 -1.67
N THR A 438 24.46 -20.66 -0.51
CA THR A 438 24.27 -19.62 0.51
C THR A 438 24.92 -18.30 0.09
N ALA A 439 24.68 -17.22 0.85
CA ALA A 439 25.33 -15.93 0.65
C ALA A 439 26.87 -16.04 0.65
N ASP A 440 27.43 -16.95 1.47
CA ASP A 440 28.88 -17.21 1.57
C ASP A 440 29.40 -18.16 0.46
N GLY A 441 28.56 -18.51 -0.52
CA GLY A 441 28.92 -19.39 -1.64
C GLY A 441 28.94 -20.90 -1.32
N LYS A 442 28.50 -21.31 -0.12
CA LYS A 442 28.43 -22.75 0.24
C LYS A 442 27.27 -23.42 -0.48
N ARG A 443 27.57 -24.48 -1.24
CA ARG A 443 26.59 -25.26 -2.02
C ARG A 443 25.80 -26.23 -1.14
N TYR A 444 24.49 -26.32 -1.37
CA TYR A 444 23.61 -27.23 -0.63
C TYR A 444 22.49 -27.83 -1.49
N GLY A 445 21.79 -28.82 -0.94
CA GLY A 445 20.73 -29.55 -1.65
C GLY A 445 21.21 -30.44 -2.81
N GLN A 446 20.24 -31.02 -3.51
CA GLN A 446 20.45 -31.84 -4.69
C GLN A 446 20.91 -30.99 -5.90
N ARG A 447 21.58 -31.65 -6.85
CA ARG A 447 21.99 -31.03 -8.11
C ARG A 447 20.83 -31.12 -9.10
N LEU A 448 20.47 -29.98 -9.68
CA LEU A 448 19.47 -29.88 -10.73
C LEU A 448 20.18 -29.88 -12.09
N TRP A 449 19.45 -30.21 -13.15
CA TRP A 449 20.00 -30.10 -14.49
C TRP A 449 18.94 -29.65 -15.49
N VAL A 450 19.44 -29.08 -16.58
CA VAL A 450 18.72 -28.89 -17.83
C VAL A 450 19.36 -29.81 -18.85
N ASP A 451 18.55 -30.56 -19.59
CA ASP A 451 19.02 -31.44 -20.66
C ASP A 451 18.16 -31.24 -21.92
N ILE A 452 18.77 -30.66 -22.95
CA ILE A 452 18.09 -30.29 -24.18
C ILE A 452 18.79 -30.85 -25.40
N LEU A 453 18.01 -31.16 -26.44
CA LEU A 453 18.51 -31.49 -27.77
C LEU A 453 18.30 -30.28 -28.69
N VAL A 454 19.40 -29.65 -29.09
CA VAL A 454 19.36 -28.55 -30.05
C VAL A 454 19.34 -29.11 -31.46
N VAL A 455 18.29 -28.79 -32.20
CA VAL A 455 18.14 -29.14 -33.61
C VAL A 455 18.42 -27.93 -34.50
N GLY A 456 19.08 -28.19 -35.63
CA GLY A 456 19.37 -27.17 -36.63
C GLY A 456 18.09 -26.53 -37.18
N LYS A 457 18.18 -25.25 -37.54
CA LYS A 457 17.12 -24.58 -38.31
C LYS A 457 16.99 -25.33 -39.65
N PRO A 458 15.78 -25.67 -40.13
CA PRO A 458 15.65 -26.26 -41.45
C PRO A 458 16.22 -25.27 -42.48
N ASP A 459 17.30 -25.68 -43.16
CA ASP A 459 17.84 -24.94 -44.29
C ASP A 459 16.77 -24.92 -45.38
N LEU A 460 16.20 -23.75 -45.64
CA LEU A 460 15.48 -23.52 -46.89
C LEU A 460 16.52 -23.66 -48.02
N PRO A 461 16.24 -24.45 -49.08
CA PRO A 461 17.16 -24.57 -50.21
C PRO A 461 17.44 -23.19 -50.82
N PRO A 462 18.69 -22.91 -51.25
CA PRO A 462 19.05 -21.61 -51.78
C PRO A 462 18.26 -21.31 -53.05
N THR A 463 17.46 -20.25 -53.01
CA THR A 463 16.86 -19.62 -54.18
C THR A 463 17.98 -19.15 -55.13
N PRO A 464 18.11 -19.65 -56.36
CA PRO A 464 19.08 -19.12 -57.30
C PRO A 464 18.63 -17.75 -57.84
N SER A 465 19.47 -16.74 -57.63
CA SER A 465 19.30 -15.37 -58.15
C SER A 465 19.91 -15.25 -59.56
N ALA A 466 19.04 -14.93 -60.51
CA ALA A 466 19.19 -14.21 -61.78
C ALA A 466 20.43 -14.41 -62.69
N ALA A 467 20.18 -14.91 -63.93
CA ALA A 467 20.76 -14.35 -65.15
C ALA A 467 19.93 -14.68 -66.42
N ALA A 468 19.65 -13.62 -67.20
CA ALA A 468 19.36 -13.54 -68.64
C ALA A 468 18.01 -14.04 -69.22
N SER A 469 17.20 -13.05 -69.67
CA SER A 469 16.25 -13.14 -70.80
C SER A 469 17.02 -13.07 -72.15
N PRO A 470 16.44 -13.24 -73.37
CA PRO A 470 15.00 -13.35 -73.73
C PRO A 470 14.64 -14.40 -74.81
N ALA A 471 13.34 -14.73 -74.94
CA ALA A 471 12.55 -14.80 -76.20
C ALA A 471 11.23 -15.61 -76.05
N LYS A 472 10.13 -14.99 -76.51
CA LYS A 472 8.81 -15.58 -76.88
C LYS A 472 8.89 -16.05 -78.36
N PRO A 473 7.90 -16.75 -79.02
CA PRO A 473 6.53 -17.07 -78.59
C PRO A 473 5.92 -18.43 -79.07
N ALA A 474 4.61 -18.61 -78.78
CA ALA A 474 3.64 -19.57 -79.38
C ALA A 474 3.69 -21.03 -78.87
N ALA A 475 2.64 -21.85 -78.89
CA ALA A 475 1.18 -21.75 -78.97
C ALA A 475 0.62 -23.17 -78.67
N VAL A 476 -0.51 -23.25 -77.95
CA VAL A 476 -1.69 -24.10 -78.22
C VAL A 476 -1.50 -25.60 -78.55
N GLY A 477 -2.22 -26.46 -77.80
CA GLY A 477 -2.88 -27.64 -78.38
C GLY A 477 -2.59 -29.00 -77.75
N ALA A 478 -3.55 -29.45 -76.94
CA ALA A 478 -4.29 -30.72 -77.07
C ALA A 478 -3.58 -32.10 -76.94
N HIS A 479 -4.09 -32.83 -75.94
CA HIS A 479 -4.61 -34.21 -75.95
C HIS A 479 -3.70 -35.46 -75.89
N ALA A 480 -4.05 -36.27 -74.88
CA ALA A 480 -4.23 -37.74 -74.87
C ALA A 480 -2.95 -38.58 -74.90
N SER A 481 -2.82 -39.73 -74.24
CA SER A 481 -3.57 -40.51 -73.24
C SER A 481 -2.67 -41.73 -72.98
N ASN A 482 -2.65 -42.27 -71.76
CA ASN A 482 -2.62 -43.72 -71.55
C ASN A 482 -2.87 -44.02 -70.07
N GLU A 483 -4.14 -44.26 -69.75
CA GLU A 483 -4.56 -45.06 -68.60
C GLU A 483 -4.58 -46.54 -69.01
N VAL A 484 -4.18 -47.43 -68.09
CA VAL A 484 -4.81 -48.74 -67.86
C VAL A 484 -4.69 -49.02 -66.34
N HIS A 485 -5.75 -48.80 -65.54
CA HIS A 485 -6.81 -49.74 -65.07
C HIS A 485 -6.37 -50.70 -63.94
N LEU A 486 -6.62 -50.41 -62.65
CA LEU A 486 -7.78 -50.75 -61.76
C LEU A 486 -7.67 -52.15 -61.06
N PRO A 487 -8.11 -52.34 -59.78
CA PRO A 487 -9.51 -52.11 -59.37
C PRO A 487 -9.77 -51.44 -58.00
N ALA A 488 -11.01 -50.96 -57.88
CA ALA A 488 -11.74 -50.61 -56.64
C ALA A 488 -12.73 -51.77 -56.30
N PRO A 489 -13.80 -51.60 -55.50
CA PRO A 489 -13.97 -51.13 -54.12
C PRO A 489 -14.74 -52.18 -53.25
N SER A 490 -15.02 -51.88 -51.96
CA SER A 490 -16.30 -52.10 -51.25
C SER A 490 -16.20 -52.55 -49.77
N ALA A 491 -16.44 -51.57 -48.89
CA ALA A 491 -17.27 -51.52 -47.68
C ALA A 491 -17.73 -52.81 -46.92
N ALA A 492 -17.59 -52.75 -45.58
CA ALA A 492 -18.62 -53.01 -44.53
C ALA A 492 -17.97 -52.77 -43.13
N VAL A 493 -18.34 -51.83 -42.24
CA VAL A 493 -19.60 -51.49 -41.51
C VAL A 493 -19.58 -51.98 -40.04
N LEU A 494 -19.95 -51.07 -39.10
CA LEU A 494 -20.33 -51.21 -37.66
C LEU A 494 -19.19 -51.41 -36.62
N LYS A 495 -19.06 -50.70 -35.48
CA LYS A 495 -19.97 -49.93 -34.60
C LYS A 495 -19.16 -48.84 -33.84
N ARG A 496 -19.80 -47.70 -33.53
CA ARG A 496 -19.29 -46.66 -32.62
C ARG A 496 -19.66 -47.01 -31.18
N PRO A 497 -18.71 -47.07 -30.22
CA PRO A 497 -19.01 -46.93 -28.80
C PRO A 497 -18.83 -45.47 -28.35
N VAL A 498 -19.64 -45.10 -27.38
CA VAL A 498 -19.82 -43.78 -26.77
C VAL A 498 -18.50 -43.23 -26.22
N ALA A 499 -18.19 -41.97 -26.57
CA ALA A 499 -17.10 -41.21 -25.95
C ALA A 499 -17.49 -40.83 -24.50
N PRO A 500 -16.55 -40.91 -23.54
CA PRO A 500 -16.78 -40.41 -22.20
C PRO A 500 -16.95 -38.89 -22.22
N VAL A 501 -18.01 -38.43 -21.57
CA VAL A 501 -18.27 -37.02 -21.27
C VAL A 501 -17.15 -36.53 -20.34
N SER A 502 -16.27 -35.67 -20.85
CA SER A 502 -15.36 -34.87 -20.04
C SER A 502 -15.71 -33.40 -20.22
N ILE A 503 -16.07 -32.80 -19.10
CA ILE A 503 -16.44 -31.40 -18.88
C ILE A 503 -15.22 -30.52 -19.24
N PRO A 504 -15.36 -29.47 -20.06
CA PRO A 504 -14.30 -28.47 -20.22
C PRO A 504 -14.10 -27.74 -18.90
N ALA A 505 -12.87 -27.78 -18.37
CA ALA A 505 -12.45 -26.88 -17.30
C ALA A 505 -12.49 -25.42 -17.81
N PRO A 506 -12.92 -24.45 -16.99
CA PRO A 506 -13.07 -23.06 -17.42
C PRO A 506 -11.71 -22.45 -17.76
N ALA A 507 -11.66 -21.81 -18.92
CA ALA A 507 -10.53 -20.97 -19.32
C ALA A 507 -10.34 -19.83 -18.31
N PRO A 508 -9.09 -19.41 -18.04
CA PRO A 508 -8.84 -18.23 -17.22
C PRO A 508 -9.51 -17.01 -17.88
N ILE A 509 -10.37 -16.34 -17.11
CA ILE A 509 -10.99 -15.07 -17.49
C ILE A 509 -9.86 -14.04 -17.50
N VAL A 510 -9.35 -13.75 -18.70
CA VAL A 510 -8.64 -12.49 -18.96
C VAL A 510 -9.73 -11.43 -19.02
N VAL A 511 -9.78 -10.56 -18.00
CA VAL A 511 -10.57 -9.34 -18.06
C VAL A 511 -9.92 -8.47 -19.12
N ALA A 512 -10.54 -8.40 -20.30
CA ALA A 512 -10.19 -7.40 -21.29
C ALA A 512 -10.53 -6.00 -20.72
N PRO A 513 -9.69 -4.97 -20.90
CA PRO A 513 -10.07 -3.62 -20.55
C PRO A 513 -11.32 -3.25 -21.36
N VAL A 514 -12.31 -2.63 -20.72
CA VAL A 514 -13.47 -2.07 -21.39
C VAL A 514 -12.95 -0.91 -22.25
N VAL A 515 -12.72 -1.16 -23.54
CA VAL A 515 -12.37 -0.12 -24.49
C VAL A 515 -13.64 0.68 -24.75
N SER A 516 -13.63 1.96 -24.36
CA SER A 516 -14.72 2.88 -24.67
C SER A 516 -14.90 2.97 -26.19
N ARG A 517 -16.15 3.10 -26.67
CA ARG A 517 -16.47 3.17 -28.12
C ARG A 517 -15.74 4.31 -28.85
N TYR A 518 -15.25 5.30 -28.10
CA TYR A 518 -14.61 6.52 -28.59
C TYR A 518 -13.16 6.70 -28.08
N GLN A 519 -12.44 5.61 -27.82
CA GLN A 519 -11.09 5.67 -27.24
C GLN A 519 -10.12 6.52 -28.08
N ASP A 520 -10.13 6.35 -29.40
CA ASP A 520 -9.26 7.12 -30.31
C ASP A 520 -9.59 8.63 -30.28
N GLN A 521 -10.87 8.97 -30.11
CA GLN A 521 -11.36 10.35 -30.00
C GLN A 521 -11.02 10.97 -28.64
N LEU A 522 -11.10 10.18 -27.56
CA LEU A 522 -10.67 10.60 -26.22
C LEU A 522 -9.16 10.88 -26.19
N ASP A 523 -8.36 10.02 -26.81
CA ASP A 523 -6.91 10.22 -26.93
C ASP A 523 -6.59 11.48 -27.75
N THR A 524 -7.40 11.76 -28.79
CA THR A 524 -7.29 12.98 -29.59
C THR A 524 -7.60 14.24 -28.76
N LEU A 525 -8.70 14.25 -28.00
CA LEU A 525 -9.06 15.36 -27.11
C LEU A 525 -8.03 15.58 -25.99
N ALA A 526 -7.51 14.49 -25.42
CA ALA A 526 -6.44 14.53 -24.43
C ALA A 526 -5.15 15.14 -25.00
N SER A 527 -4.78 14.80 -26.25
CA SER A 527 -3.62 15.40 -26.92
C SER A 527 -3.77 16.90 -27.20
N MET A 528 -5.01 17.40 -27.25
CA MET A 528 -5.34 18.83 -27.42
C MET A 528 -5.46 19.58 -26.08
N GLY A 529 -5.24 18.90 -24.95
CA GLY A 529 -5.25 19.51 -23.61
C GLY A 529 -6.54 19.31 -22.80
N PHE A 530 -7.53 18.58 -23.33
CA PHE A 530 -8.76 18.26 -22.62
C PHE A 530 -8.61 16.91 -21.91
N SER A 531 -8.12 16.91 -20.66
CA SER A 531 -7.76 15.70 -19.91
C SER A 531 -8.92 15.04 -19.14
N ASP A 532 -10.11 15.66 -19.10
CA ASP A 532 -11.28 15.09 -18.42
C ASP A 532 -11.97 14.03 -19.29
N ALA A 533 -11.59 12.76 -19.09
CA ALA A 533 -12.08 11.64 -19.86
C ALA A 533 -13.60 11.39 -19.68
N ALA A 534 -14.19 11.73 -18.54
CA ALA A 534 -15.61 11.49 -18.27
C ALA A 534 -16.49 12.51 -18.99
N LEU A 535 -16.10 13.79 -18.92
CA LEU A 535 -16.78 14.88 -19.62
C LEU A 535 -16.63 14.74 -21.14
N ASN A 536 -15.42 14.43 -21.63
CA ASN A 536 -15.17 14.20 -23.05
C ASN A 536 -15.96 13.01 -23.61
N LEU A 537 -16.10 11.92 -22.84
CA LEU A 537 -16.86 10.74 -23.26
C LEU A 537 -18.35 11.08 -23.39
N THR A 538 -18.90 11.83 -22.44
CA THR A 538 -20.31 12.27 -22.47
C THR A 538 -20.59 13.14 -23.69
N LEU A 539 -19.69 14.08 -23.99
CA LEU A 539 -19.82 14.94 -25.18
C LEU A 539 -19.71 14.13 -26.47
N LEU A 540 -18.76 13.20 -26.56
CA LEU A 540 -18.59 12.32 -27.71
C LEU A 540 -19.80 11.37 -27.89
N GLU A 541 -20.47 10.96 -26.82
CA GLU A 541 -21.72 10.21 -26.90
C GLU A 541 -22.88 11.07 -27.45
N GLU A 542 -22.93 12.36 -27.09
CA GLU A 542 -23.97 13.28 -27.56
C GLU A 542 -23.81 13.66 -29.04
N VAL A 543 -22.58 13.76 -29.53
CA VAL A 543 -22.26 14.10 -30.93
C VAL A 543 -21.87 12.88 -31.79
N ASP A 544 -22.16 11.67 -31.33
CA ASP A 544 -21.91 10.39 -32.02
C ASP A 544 -20.46 10.22 -32.52
N GLY A 545 -19.50 10.69 -31.72
CA GLY A 545 -18.06 10.56 -31.98
C GLY A 545 -17.44 11.67 -32.84
N ASP A 546 -18.16 12.76 -33.15
CA ASP A 546 -17.60 13.92 -33.86
C ASP A 546 -16.72 14.81 -32.95
N VAL A 547 -15.40 14.68 -33.11
CA VAL A 547 -14.40 15.42 -32.32
C VAL A 547 -14.52 16.94 -32.51
N ALA A 548 -14.88 17.43 -33.71
CA ALA A 548 -14.98 18.87 -33.96
C ALA A 548 -16.22 19.48 -33.30
N ALA A 549 -17.33 18.74 -33.27
CA ALA A 549 -18.53 19.14 -32.54
C ALA A 549 -18.30 19.12 -31.03
N ALA A 550 -17.61 18.09 -30.51
CA ALA A 550 -17.23 18.01 -29.10
C ALA A 550 -16.30 19.17 -28.67
N LEU A 551 -15.30 19.50 -29.49
CA LEU A 551 -14.42 20.65 -29.27
C LEU A 551 -15.17 21.98 -29.21
N ASN A 552 -16.16 22.19 -30.09
CA ASN A 552 -16.96 23.41 -30.07
C ASN A 552 -17.84 23.56 -28.82
N GLN A 553 -18.17 22.44 -28.14
CA GLN A 553 -18.87 22.47 -26.86
C GLN A 553 -17.89 22.64 -25.68
N LEU A 554 -16.66 22.11 -25.80
CA LEU A 554 -15.59 22.29 -24.80
C LEU A 554 -15.00 23.70 -24.77
N LEU A 555 -15.13 24.45 -25.86
CA LEU A 555 -14.58 25.80 -26.03
C LEU A 555 -15.61 26.92 -25.77
N GLN A 556 -16.86 26.58 -25.46
CA GLN A 556 -17.90 27.52 -25.00
C GLN A 556 -17.88 27.62 -23.48
#